data_AF-A0A6I4HRL5-F1
#
_entry.id   AF-A0A6I4HRL5-F1
#
_cell.length_a   1.000
_cell.length_b   1.000
_cell.length_c   1.000
_cell.angle_alpha   90.00
_cell.angle_beta   90.00
_cell.angle_gamma   90.00
#
_symmetry.space_group_name_H-M   'P 1'
#
loop_
_entity.id
_entity.type
_entity.pdbx_description
1 polymer ?
#
loop_
_entity_poly.entity_id
_entity_poly.type
_entity_poly.pdbx_seq_one_letter_code
_entity_poly.pdbx_strand_id
1 'polypeptide(L)'
;MSTDAARDKAIRIEAQEDLYFFTRYMFKERRGYKWMQNWHHLEICEALMKVYRGEIKRLIINVPPRYSKTEIAVINFMAWCFGKNPDCEFIHISYSAMLAANNAFQIRTLVQEEAYRKVFPELTLRDDSKAKDFWRTSQGGVCYATGTGGTITGFGAGKLRKGFGGCIIIDDPHKAHEASSKTIREGVIDWFQNTLESRTNSPDTPIIVIMQRLHEDDLAGWLLGDRKDGVPVAGGNGEVWEHLCLSAIQEDGSALWPAKHNIQKLRQMEQAAPYVFAGQYRQMPSPPAGGFFKPDNIQIVDALPADVVKQVRAWDFGATENEGDFTAGVREALGADGFTYIVDV
;
A
#
# COMPACT_ATOMS: atom_id res chain seq x y z
N MET A 1 26.05 31.08 25.54
CA MET A 1 24.65 30.96 26.01
C MET A 1 23.74 30.96 24.80
N SER A 2 23.67 29.82 24.15
CA SER A 2 22.80 29.52 23.03
C SER A 2 22.15 28.19 23.41
N THR A 3 20.84 27.95 23.34
CA THR A 3 19.71 28.74 22.87
C THR A 3 18.53 27.75 22.93
N ASP A 4 17.91 27.49 24.08
CA ASP A 4 16.72 26.60 24.06
C ASP A 4 15.64 27.17 23.12
N ALA A 5 15.47 28.49 23.14
CA ALA A 5 14.60 29.19 22.20
C ALA A 5 15.00 29.06 20.71
N ALA A 6 16.30 29.12 20.37
CA ALA A 6 16.70 28.98 18.96
C ALA A 6 16.72 27.52 18.51
N ARG A 7 16.95 26.57 19.42
CA ARG A 7 16.78 25.14 19.16
C ARG A 7 15.31 24.82 18.90
N ASP A 8 14.41 25.30 19.73
CA ASP A 8 12.96 25.11 19.54
C ASP A 8 12.48 25.76 18.24
N LYS A 9 13.01 26.96 17.92
CA LYS A 9 12.74 27.61 16.63
C LYS A 9 13.25 26.78 15.44
N ALA A 10 14.45 26.21 15.53
CA ALA A 10 15.00 25.36 14.47
C ALA A 10 14.18 24.08 14.29
N ILE A 11 13.81 23.40 15.40
CA ILE A 11 12.94 22.22 15.37
C ILE A 11 11.60 22.55 14.72
N ARG A 12 11.00 23.69 15.10
CA ARG A 12 9.73 24.14 14.52
C ARG A 12 9.85 24.35 13.01
N ILE A 13 10.84 25.11 12.55
CA ILE A 13 11.03 25.39 11.12
C ILE A 13 11.23 24.08 10.35
N GLU A 14 12.14 23.22 10.82
CA GLU A 14 12.46 21.98 10.14
C GLU A 14 11.25 21.04 10.10
N ALA A 15 10.53 20.89 11.21
CA ALA A 15 9.33 20.05 11.27
C ALA A 15 8.16 20.62 10.46
N GLN A 16 8.14 21.93 10.18
CA GLN A 16 7.15 22.54 9.31
C GLN A 16 7.48 22.39 7.81
N GLU A 17 8.73 22.13 7.43
CA GLU A 17 9.15 22.03 6.02
C GLU A 17 9.47 20.59 5.58
N ASP A 18 9.94 19.74 6.50
CA ASP A 18 10.33 18.35 6.23
C ASP A 18 9.44 17.36 7.00
N LEU A 19 8.62 16.62 6.26
CA LEU A 19 7.72 15.57 6.78
C LEU A 19 8.48 14.43 7.48
N TYR A 20 9.66 14.06 7.00
CA TYR A 20 10.46 13.00 7.61
C TYR A 20 11.09 13.46 8.92
N PHE A 21 11.58 14.70 8.96
CA PHE A 21 12.02 15.31 10.21
C PHE A 21 10.87 15.37 11.22
N PHE A 22 9.69 15.86 10.81
CA PHE A 22 8.49 15.87 11.65
C PHE A 22 8.15 14.47 12.17
N THR A 23 8.15 13.45 11.31
CA THR A 23 7.89 12.05 11.68
C THR A 23 8.87 11.58 12.75
N ARG A 24 10.18 11.79 12.54
CA ARG A 24 11.21 11.39 13.50
C ARG A 24 11.09 12.15 14.83
N TYR A 25 10.78 13.44 14.77
CA TYR A 25 10.58 14.30 15.94
C TYR A 25 9.38 13.81 16.76
N MET A 26 8.20 13.73 16.14
CA MET A 26 6.97 13.29 16.81
C MET A 26 7.05 11.86 17.30
N PHE A 27 7.76 10.98 16.61
CA PHE A 27 8.01 9.63 17.12
C PHE A 27 8.85 9.64 18.39
N LYS A 28 9.95 10.40 18.40
CA LYS A 28 10.83 10.49 19.56
C LYS A 28 10.10 11.06 20.78
N GLU A 29 9.31 12.11 20.60
CA GLU A 29 8.55 12.74 21.68
C GLU A 29 7.48 11.80 22.25
N ARG A 30 6.76 11.05 21.39
CA ARG A 30 5.71 10.11 21.84
C ARG A 30 6.25 8.79 22.40
N ARG A 31 7.37 8.29 21.88
CA ARG A 31 7.88 6.95 22.21
C ARG A 31 9.07 6.96 23.17
N GLY A 32 9.75 8.08 23.33
CA GLY A 32 10.92 8.21 24.20
C GLY A 32 12.22 7.62 23.61
N TYR A 33 12.21 7.11 22.38
CA TYR A 33 13.39 6.60 21.69
C TYR A 33 13.44 7.03 20.22
N LYS A 34 14.63 6.97 19.62
CA LYS A 34 14.86 7.45 18.24
C LYS A 34 14.19 6.53 17.21
N TRP A 35 13.60 7.15 16.18
CA TRP A 35 13.15 6.45 14.98
C TRP A 35 14.30 5.66 14.35
N MET A 36 14.08 4.39 14.08
CA MET A 36 15.05 3.57 13.35
C MET A 36 14.98 3.94 11.87
N GLN A 37 16.01 4.65 11.41
CA GLN A 37 16.03 5.22 10.07
C GLN A 37 16.40 4.19 9.01
N ASN A 38 15.92 4.43 7.79
CA ASN A 38 16.28 3.72 6.59
C ASN A 38 15.82 4.54 5.38
N TRP A 39 16.50 4.40 4.23
CA TRP A 39 16.32 5.25 3.05
C TRP A 39 14.88 5.24 2.52
N HIS A 40 14.20 4.10 2.52
CA HIS A 40 12.82 3.99 2.01
C HIS A 40 11.81 4.89 2.72
N HIS A 41 12.08 5.28 3.98
CA HIS A 41 11.22 6.24 4.67
C HIS A 41 11.26 7.62 4.01
N LEU A 42 12.42 8.02 3.46
CA LEU A 42 12.58 9.27 2.71
C LEU A 42 11.81 9.20 1.38
N GLU A 43 11.90 8.08 0.65
CA GLU A 43 11.16 7.86 -0.60
C GLU A 43 9.64 7.98 -0.39
N ILE A 44 9.12 7.36 0.68
CA ILE A 44 7.70 7.49 1.04
C ILE A 44 7.35 8.94 1.37
N CYS A 45 8.17 9.62 2.17
CA CYS A 45 7.92 11.02 2.52
C CYS A 45 7.95 11.93 1.29
N GLU A 46 8.90 11.74 0.36
CA GLU A 46 8.97 12.55 -0.85
C GLU A 46 7.78 12.31 -1.78
N ALA A 47 7.33 11.06 -1.95
CA ALA A 47 6.11 10.77 -2.71
C ALA A 47 4.87 11.48 -2.11
N LEU A 48 4.75 11.50 -0.77
CA LEU A 48 3.69 12.22 -0.07
C LEU A 48 3.83 13.75 -0.20
N MET A 49 5.06 14.26 -0.18
CA MET A 49 5.32 15.69 -0.35
C MET A 49 5.01 16.17 -1.78
N LYS A 50 5.27 15.36 -2.81
CA LYS A 50 4.79 15.63 -4.18
C LYS A 50 3.27 15.73 -4.25
N VAL A 51 2.55 14.87 -3.51
CA VAL A 51 1.09 14.97 -3.37
C VAL A 51 0.69 16.28 -2.69
N TYR A 52 1.32 16.63 -1.58
CA TYR A 52 1.03 17.87 -0.85
C TYR A 52 1.31 19.13 -1.71
N ARG A 53 2.38 19.12 -2.53
CA ARG A 53 2.73 20.20 -3.46
C ARG A 53 1.79 20.26 -4.68
N GLY A 54 0.91 19.27 -4.86
CA GLY A 54 -0.02 19.18 -5.99
C GLY A 54 0.60 18.68 -7.29
N GLU A 55 1.81 18.11 -7.23
CA GLU A 55 2.51 17.53 -8.37
C GLU A 55 1.91 16.17 -8.75
N ILE A 56 1.40 15.43 -7.75
CA ILE A 56 0.76 14.12 -7.93
C ILE A 56 -0.63 14.16 -7.29
N LYS A 57 -1.63 13.66 -8.03
CA LYS A 57 -3.02 13.55 -7.53
C LYS A 57 -3.44 12.11 -7.25
N ARG A 58 -2.72 11.15 -7.81
CA ARG A 58 -3.02 9.72 -7.76
C ARG A 58 -1.73 9.00 -7.44
N LEU A 59 -1.64 8.50 -6.20
CA LEU A 59 -0.43 7.85 -5.69
C LEU A 59 -0.75 6.47 -5.14
N ILE A 60 0.01 5.47 -5.58
CA ILE A 60 0.03 4.12 -5.02
C ILE A 60 1.39 3.91 -4.37
N ILE A 61 1.38 3.52 -3.09
CA ILE A 61 2.56 3.13 -2.34
C ILE A 61 2.42 1.65 -1.99
N ASN A 62 3.12 0.79 -2.73
CA ASN A 62 3.23 -0.62 -2.41
C ASN A 62 4.49 -0.90 -1.61
N VAL A 63 4.32 -1.39 -0.38
CA VAL A 63 5.41 -1.56 0.58
C VAL A 63 5.11 -2.72 1.53
N PRO A 64 6.13 -3.47 2.00
CA PRO A 64 5.89 -4.70 2.76
C PRO A 64 5.24 -4.44 4.13
N PRO A 65 4.54 -5.44 4.71
CA PRO A 65 3.85 -5.27 5.98
C PRO A 65 4.83 -4.93 7.10
N ARG A 66 4.41 -3.99 7.96
CA ARG A 66 5.20 -3.46 9.10
C ARG A 66 6.45 -2.65 8.68
N TYR A 67 6.55 -2.13 7.45
CA TYR A 67 7.64 -1.22 7.05
C TYR A 67 7.21 0.25 7.19
N SER A 68 6.69 0.60 8.36
CA SER A 68 6.36 1.99 8.76
C SER A 68 5.28 2.73 7.94
N LYS A 69 4.66 2.05 6.95
CA LYS A 69 3.74 2.63 5.97
C LYS A 69 2.60 3.47 6.59
N THR A 70 1.84 2.89 7.52
CA THR A 70 0.69 3.55 8.16
C THR A 70 1.15 4.69 9.07
N GLU A 71 2.24 4.50 9.79
CA GLU A 71 2.79 5.53 10.67
C GLU A 71 3.20 6.77 9.86
N ILE A 72 3.86 6.61 8.71
CA ILE A 72 4.29 7.73 7.86
C ILE A 72 3.10 8.32 7.08
N ALA A 73 2.45 7.51 6.24
CA ALA A 73 1.52 8.00 5.22
C ALA A 73 0.11 8.30 5.74
N VAL A 74 -0.28 7.73 6.88
CA VAL A 74 -1.58 7.99 7.50
C VAL A 74 -1.39 8.89 8.72
N ILE A 75 -0.67 8.41 9.74
CA ILE A 75 -0.64 9.10 11.03
C ILE A 75 0.11 10.44 10.94
N ASN A 76 1.39 10.40 10.53
CA ASN A 76 2.23 11.59 10.53
C ASN A 76 1.90 12.52 9.37
N PHE A 77 1.61 12.00 8.16
CA PHE A 77 1.26 12.83 7.01
C PHE A 77 -0.04 13.61 7.22
N MET A 78 -1.11 12.97 7.69
CA MET A 78 -2.36 13.67 7.97
C MET A 78 -2.16 14.71 9.08
N ALA A 79 -1.49 14.35 10.17
CA ALA A 79 -1.20 15.29 11.24
C ALA A 79 -0.41 16.51 10.74
N TRP A 80 0.66 16.29 9.97
CA TRP A 80 1.47 17.36 9.39
C TRP A 80 0.64 18.27 8.46
N CYS A 81 -0.22 17.68 7.62
CA CYS A 81 -1.11 18.43 6.75
C CYS A 81 -2.11 19.28 7.53
N PHE A 82 -2.71 18.77 8.61
CA PHE A 82 -3.55 19.60 9.49
C PHE A 82 -2.76 20.75 10.12
N GLY A 83 -1.48 20.55 10.41
CA GLY A 83 -0.60 21.60 10.90
C GLY A 83 -0.37 22.72 9.89
N LYS A 84 -0.16 22.36 8.61
CA LYS A 84 0.10 23.32 7.52
C LYS A 84 -1.17 23.93 6.94
N ASN A 85 -2.26 23.18 6.89
CA ASN A 85 -3.57 23.58 6.41
C ASN A 85 -4.65 23.14 7.42
N PRO A 86 -4.87 23.91 8.50
CA PRO A 86 -5.84 23.54 9.53
C PRO A 86 -7.28 23.34 9.05
N ASP A 87 -7.63 23.87 7.88
CA ASP A 87 -8.94 23.73 7.25
C ASP A 87 -9.07 22.47 6.37
N CYS A 88 -8.03 21.64 6.20
CA CYS A 88 -8.07 20.52 5.26
C CYS A 88 -9.05 19.41 5.65
N GLU A 89 -9.62 18.72 4.66
CA GLU A 89 -10.59 17.64 4.86
C GLU A 89 -10.06 16.30 4.35
N PHE A 90 -9.98 15.31 5.23
CA PHE A 90 -9.51 13.97 4.93
C PHE A 90 -10.62 12.93 5.09
N ILE A 91 -10.61 11.96 4.17
CA ILE A 91 -11.30 10.68 4.33
C ILE A 91 -10.23 9.58 4.43
N HIS A 92 -10.21 8.85 5.53
CA HIS A 92 -9.30 7.73 5.76
C HIS A 92 -10.04 6.40 5.73
N ILE A 93 -9.59 5.49 4.87
CA ILE A 93 -10.18 4.16 4.70
C ILE A 93 -9.20 3.09 5.14
N SER A 94 -9.71 2.04 5.74
CA SER A 94 -8.98 0.77 5.92
C SER A 94 -9.92 -0.42 5.73
N TYR A 95 -9.41 -1.66 5.58
CA TYR A 95 -10.25 -2.86 5.48
C TYR A 95 -11.21 -3.03 6.68
N SER A 96 -10.88 -2.45 7.84
CA SER A 96 -11.66 -2.54 9.07
C SER A 96 -12.01 -1.15 9.60
N ALA A 97 -13.30 -0.94 9.91
CA ALA A 97 -13.77 0.29 10.56
C ALA A 97 -13.08 0.54 11.91
N MET A 98 -12.81 -0.53 12.67
CA MET A 98 -12.10 -0.41 13.95
C MET A 98 -10.66 0.07 13.76
N LEU A 99 -9.97 -0.42 12.72
CA LEU A 99 -8.59 0.01 12.42
C LEU A 99 -8.56 1.46 11.93
N ALA A 100 -9.48 1.83 11.03
CA ALA A 100 -9.61 3.20 10.53
C ALA A 100 -9.91 4.19 11.67
N ALA A 101 -10.86 3.86 12.55
CA ALA A 101 -11.18 4.67 13.73
C ALA A 101 -10.00 4.79 14.71
N ASN A 102 -9.22 3.72 14.88
CA ASN A 102 -8.03 3.74 15.72
C ASN A 102 -6.92 4.63 15.13
N ASN A 103 -6.74 4.64 13.80
CA ASN A 103 -5.79 5.53 13.13
C ASN A 103 -6.22 7.00 13.26
N ALA A 104 -7.49 7.31 13.01
CA ALA A 104 -8.05 8.66 13.20
C ALA A 104 -7.90 9.14 14.65
N PHE A 105 -8.14 8.27 15.62
CA PHE A 105 -7.93 8.57 17.04
C PHE A 105 -6.45 8.85 17.34
N GLN A 106 -5.52 8.05 16.81
CA GLN A 106 -4.08 8.28 16.98
C GLN A 106 -3.63 9.62 16.40
N ILE A 107 -4.14 10.02 15.23
CA ILE A 107 -3.87 11.34 14.65
C ILE A 107 -4.39 12.42 15.59
N ARG A 108 -5.62 12.27 16.08
CA ARG A 108 -6.24 13.20 17.02
C ARG A 108 -5.41 13.37 18.30
N THR A 109 -4.90 12.27 18.86
CA THR A 109 -4.01 12.30 20.03
C THR A 109 -2.70 13.00 19.69
N LEU A 110 -2.07 12.65 18.55
CA LEU A 110 -0.82 13.24 18.10
C LEU A 110 -0.92 14.76 17.98
N VAL A 111 -1.97 15.29 17.35
CA VAL A 111 -2.14 16.75 17.18
C VAL A 111 -2.42 17.49 18.50
N GLN A 112 -2.76 16.77 19.57
CA GLN A 112 -2.94 17.34 20.91
C GLN A 112 -1.67 17.32 21.75
N GLU A 113 -0.61 16.62 21.33
CA GLU A 113 0.67 16.55 22.04
C GLU A 113 1.31 17.93 22.19
N GLU A 114 2.02 18.15 23.30
CA GLU A 114 2.73 19.41 23.55
C GLU A 114 3.78 19.68 22.46
N ALA A 115 4.54 18.65 22.08
CA ALA A 115 5.52 18.71 21.01
C ALA A 115 4.89 19.13 19.67
N TYR A 116 3.70 18.63 19.36
CA TYR A 116 2.99 19.03 18.14
C TYR A 116 2.58 20.50 18.19
N ARG A 117 2.02 20.97 19.32
CA ARG A 117 1.62 22.37 19.51
C ARG A 117 2.79 23.35 19.41
N LYS A 118 4.00 22.93 19.78
CA LYS A 118 5.23 23.72 19.57
C LYS A 118 5.52 23.93 18.08
N VAL A 119 5.24 22.93 17.24
CA VAL A 119 5.42 23.01 15.79
C VAL A 119 4.27 23.75 15.13
N PHE A 120 3.02 23.44 15.47
CA PHE A 120 1.81 23.98 14.87
C PHE A 120 0.86 24.57 15.93
N PRO A 121 1.19 25.76 16.49
CA PRO A 121 0.42 26.36 17.58
C PRO A 121 -0.98 26.84 17.16
N GLU A 122 -1.22 27.01 15.86
CA GLU A 122 -2.47 27.53 15.32
C GLU A 122 -3.57 26.46 15.19
N LEU A 123 -3.20 25.18 15.12
CA LEU A 123 -4.17 24.10 15.00
C LEU A 123 -4.92 23.93 16.32
N THR A 124 -6.25 24.02 16.28
CA THR A 124 -7.11 23.76 17.43
C THR A 124 -8.25 22.83 17.04
N LEU A 125 -8.60 21.91 17.93
CA LEU A 125 -9.73 20.99 17.73
C LEU A 125 -11.01 21.62 18.27
N ARG A 126 -12.15 21.30 17.66
CA ARG A 126 -13.45 21.70 18.22
C ARG A 126 -13.79 20.88 19.46
N ASP A 127 -14.31 21.55 20.48
CA ASP A 127 -14.70 20.92 21.76
C ASP A 127 -15.90 20.00 21.64
N ASP A 128 -16.78 20.26 20.66
CA ASP A 128 -17.99 19.46 20.37
C ASP A 128 -17.71 18.23 19.49
N SER A 129 -16.43 17.99 19.13
CA SER A 129 -16.03 16.94 18.18
C SER A 129 -15.07 15.93 18.82
N LYS A 130 -15.65 14.87 19.41
CA LYS A 130 -14.93 13.87 20.23
C LYS A 130 -15.00 12.43 19.73
N ALA A 131 -15.66 12.18 18.60
CA ALA A 131 -15.73 10.85 18.03
C ALA A 131 -14.32 10.38 17.56
N LYS A 132 -14.07 9.08 17.68
CA LYS A 132 -12.74 8.49 17.39
C LYS A 132 -12.46 8.48 15.89
N ASP A 133 -13.50 8.18 15.13
CA ASP A 133 -13.58 8.07 13.67
C ASP A 133 -13.95 9.39 12.99
N PHE A 134 -14.45 10.37 13.75
CA PHE A 134 -14.85 11.67 13.21
C PHE A 134 -14.52 12.82 14.14
N TRP A 135 -13.62 13.69 13.70
CA TRP A 135 -13.31 14.91 14.45
C TRP A 135 -13.01 16.10 13.54
N ARG A 136 -13.15 17.30 14.10
CA ARG A 136 -13.05 18.57 13.37
C ARG A 136 -12.09 19.54 14.04
N THR A 137 -11.44 20.36 13.22
CA THR A 137 -10.65 21.51 13.67
C THR A 137 -11.55 22.74 13.80
N SER A 138 -11.16 23.71 14.62
CA SER A 138 -11.88 24.99 14.74
C SER A 138 -11.78 25.83 13.47
N GLN A 139 -10.78 25.55 12.63
CA GLN A 139 -10.54 26.19 11.33
C GLN A 139 -11.37 25.58 10.20
N GLY A 140 -12.20 24.58 10.48
CA GLY A 140 -13.10 23.96 9.49
C GLY A 140 -12.52 22.77 8.74
N GLY A 141 -11.43 22.18 9.26
CA GLY A 141 -10.88 20.91 8.82
C GLY A 141 -11.64 19.72 9.39
N VAL A 142 -11.55 18.59 8.69
CA VAL A 142 -12.30 17.36 9.00
C VAL A 142 -11.38 16.16 8.86
N CYS A 143 -11.40 15.26 9.85
CA CYS A 143 -10.91 13.90 9.69
C CYS A 143 -12.10 12.96 9.83
N TYR A 144 -12.43 12.25 8.76
CA TYR A 144 -13.42 11.18 8.76
C TYR A 144 -12.74 9.86 8.44
N ALA A 145 -13.00 8.82 9.22
CA ALA A 145 -12.43 7.50 9.00
C ALA A 145 -13.49 6.41 9.02
N THR A 146 -13.40 5.47 8.09
CA THR A 146 -14.37 4.37 8.00
C THR A 146 -13.75 3.11 7.41
N GLY A 147 -14.47 2.00 7.58
CA GLY A 147 -14.09 0.73 6.97
C GLY A 147 -14.42 0.70 5.49
N THR A 148 -13.77 -0.20 4.76
CA THR A 148 -14.11 -0.51 3.37
C THR A 148 -15.55 -1.03 3.30
N GLY A 149 -16.36 -0.49 2.39
CA GLY A 149 -17.81 -0.74 2.34
C GLY A 149 -18.65 0.12 3.30
N GLY A 150 -18.02 0.98 4.12
CA GLY A 150 -18.72 1.87 5.04
C GLY A 150 -19.47 3.01 4.34
N THR A 151 -20.45 3.58 5.03
CA THR A 151 -21.22 4.74 4.55
C THR A 151 -20.35 6.00 4.51
N ILE A 152 -20.26 6.68 3.35
CA ILE A 152 -19.48 7.92 3.19
C ILE A 152 -20.38 9.12 2.79
N THR A 153 -21.67 8.88 2.59
CA THR A 153 -22.63 9.90 2.11
C THR A 153 -22.62 11.14 3.00
N GLY A 154 -22.41 12.31 2.39
CA GLY A 154 -22.36 13.60 3.08
C GLY A 154 -20.96 14.05 3.54
N PHE A 155 -19.94 13.22 3.34
CA PHE A 155 -18.54 13.59 3.55
C PHE A 155 -17.82 13.75 2.22
N GLY A 156 -16.79 14.61 2.23
CA GLY A 156 -15.90 14.83 1.10
C GLY A 156 -14.48 15.12 1.61
N ALA A 157 -13.51 14.97 0.72
CA ALA A 157 -12.11 15.28 0.99
C ALA A 157 -11.61 16.39 0.07
N GLY A 158 -10.66 17.18 0.55
CA GLY A 158 -10.12 18.32 -0.18
C GLY A 158 -10.96 19.60 -0.03
N LYS A 159 -10.57 20.66 -0.76
CA LYS A 159 -11.29 21.93 -0.81
C LYS A 159 -11.32 22.45 -2.25
N LEU A 160 -12.35 23.21 -2.60
CA LEU A 160 -12.46 23.90 -3.89
C LEU A 160 -11.64 25.22 -3.86
N ARG A 161 -10.32 25.11 -3.74
CA ARG A 161 -9.37 26.25 -3.80
C ARG A 161 -8.01 25.79 -4.31
N LYS A 162 -7.15 26.74 -4.71
CA LYS A 162 -5.75 26.44 -5.03
C LYS A 162 -5.00 25.96 -3.78
N GLY A 163 -4.01 25.08 -4.00
CA GLY A 163 -3.18 24.50 -2.96
C GLY A 163 -3.84 23.30 -2.26
N PHE A 164 -3.10 22.68 -1.35
CA PHE A 164 -3.59 21.49 -0.64
C PHE A 164 -4.80 21.82 0.25
N GLY A 165 -5.84 21.00 0.12
CA GLY A 165 -7.09 21.12 0.87
C GLY A 165 -7.49 19.84 1.61
N GLY A 166 -6.66 18.79 1.57
CA GLY A 166 -6.97 17.46 2.10
C GLY A 166 -6.90 16.37 1.05
N CYS A 167 -7.17 15.12 1.44
CA CYS A 167 -6.90 13.93 0.62
C CYS A 167 -7.82 12.76 1.02
N ILE A 168 -8.09 11.85 0.10
CA ILE A 168 -8.56 10.50 0.44
C ILE A 168 -7.33 9.60 0.64
N ILE A 169 -7.22 8.91 1.78
CA ILE A 169 -6.12 7.97 2.07
C ILE A 169 -6.67 6.58 2.37
N ILE A 170 -6.34 5.61 1.54
CA ILE A 170 -6.78 4.22 1.62
C ILE A 170 -5.61 3.36 2.10
N ASP A 171 -5.66 2.88 3.34
CA ASP A 171 -4.63 2.06 3.98
C ASP A 171 -5.08 0.60 4.12
N ASP A 172 -4.51 -0.28 3.30
CA ASP A 172 -4.88 -1.70 3.20
C ASP A 172 -6.41 -1.89 3.08
N PRO A 173 -7.02 -1.64 1.91
CA PRO A 173 -8.47 -1.77 1.73
C PRO A 173 -8.95 -3.23 1.75
N HIS A 174 -8.03 -4.16 1.49
CA HIS A 174 -8.30 -5.59 1.46
C HIS A 174 -7.83 -6.27 2.73
N LYS A 175 -8.67 -7.14 3.28
CA LYS A 175 -8.26 -8.03 4.36
C LYS A 175 -7.46 -9.19 3.78
N ALA A 176 -6.25 -9.40 4.30
CA ALA A 176 -5.24 -10.28 3.67
C ALA A 176 -5.73 -11.70 3.33
N HIS A 177 -6.51 -12.35 4.19
CA HIS A 177 -7.00 -13.71 3.94
C HIS A 177 -8.25 -13.78 3.06
N GLU A 178 -8.95 -12.65 2.88
CA GLU A 178 -10.15 -12.57 2.04
C GLU A 178 -9.81 -12.13 0.62
N ALA A 179 -8.62 -11.56 0.41
CA ALA A 179 -8.17 -11.08 -0.89
C ALA A 179 -8.01 -12.18 -1.95
N SER A 180 -8.04 -13.47 -1.60
CA SER A 180 -8.10 -14.55 -2.58
C SER A 180 -9.50 -14.73 -3.20
N SER A 181 -10.55 -14.26 -2.53
CA SER A 181 -11.92 -14.31 -3.05
C SER A 181 -12.12 -13.22 -4.09
N LYS A 182 -12.35 -13.62 -5.34
CA LYS A 182 -12.65 -12.72 -6.46
C LYS A 182 -13.83 -11.79 -6.14
N THR A 183 -14.92 -12.35 -5.63
CA THR A 183 -16.12 -11.58 -5.25
C THR A 183 -15.84 -10.52 -4.19
N ILE A 184 -14.99 -10.82 -3.19
CA ILE A 184 -14.63 -9.82 -2.17
C ILE A 184 -13.77 -8.71 -2.79
N ARG A 185 -12.78 -9.05 -3.62
CA ARG A 185 -11.95 -8.06 -4.31
C ARG A 185 -12.78 -7.14 -5.21
N GLU A 186 -13.64 -7.72 -6.04
CA GLU A 186 -14.55 -6.98 -6.92
C GLU A 186 -15.46 -6.07 -6.11
N GLY A 187 -16.01 -6.54 -4.98
CA GLY A 187 -16.82 -5.68 -4.09
C GLY A 187 -16.06 -4.47 -3.54
N VAL A 188 -14.76 -4.60 -3.24
CA VAL A 188 -13.91 -3.46 -2.81
C VAL A 188 -13.67 -2.48 -3.96
N ILE A 189 -13.41 -3.00 -5.17
CA ILE A 189 -13.20 -2.19 -6.38
C ILE A 189 -14.50 -1.44 -6.75
N ASP A 190 -15.63 -2.15 -6.77
CA ASP A 190 -16.94 -1.57 -7.04
C ASP A 190 -17.29 -0.47 -6.04
N TRP A 191 -17.01 -0.70 -4.75
CA TRP A 191 -17.23 0.32 -3.72
C TRP A 191 -16.29 1.52 -3.91
N PHE A 192 -15.02 1.29 -4.24
CA PHE A 192 -14.09 2.38 -4.56
C PHE A 192 -14.64 3.26 -5.69
N GLN A 193 -14.93 2.66 -6.83
CA GLN A 193 -15.35 3.36 -8.05
C GLN A 193 -16.71 4.05 -7.88
N ASN A 194 -17.70 3.36 -7.34
CA ASN A 194 -19.07 3.86 -7.30
C ASN A 194 -19.37 4.75 -6.08
N THR A 195 -18.58 4.65 -4.99
CA THR A 195 -18.89 5.34 -3.73
C THR A 195 -17.79 6.27 -3.23
N LEU A 196 -16.53 5.83 -3.22
CA LEU A 196 -15.43 6.57 -2.59
C LEU A 196 -14.81 7.61 -3.53
N GLU A 197 -14.57 7.24 -4.78
CA GLU A 197 -13.85 8.08 -5.75
C GLU A 197 -14.55 9.43 -5.97
N SER A 198 -15.88 9.43 -6.03
CA SER A 198 -16.70 10.65 -6.16
C SER A 198 -16.67 11.58 -4.93
N ARG A 199 -15.99 11.21 -3.84
CA ARG A 199 -15.90 11.99 -2.59
C ARG A 199 -14.75 13.01 -2.60
N THR A 200 -14.09 13.18 -3.74
CA THR A 200 -13.19 14.31 -3.96
C THR A 200 -13.99 15.60 -4.16
N ASN A 201 -13.77 16.61 -3.30
CA ASN A 201 -14.42 17.93 -3.41
C ASN A 201 -13.94 18.74 -4.64
N SER A 202 -12.83 18.34 -5.27
CA SER A 202 -12.25 18.95 -6.46
C SER A 202 -11.59 17.86 -7.32
N PRO A 203 -11.51 18.00 -8.66
CA PRO A 203 -10.69 17.13 -9.50
C PRO A 203 -9.20 17.10 -9.07
N ASP A 204 -8.75 18.15 -8.38
CA ASP A 204 -7.40 18.27 -7.85
C ASP A 204 -7.23 17.61 -6.47
N THR A 205 -8.30 17.15 -5.82
CA THR A 205 -8.18 16.43 -4.54
C THR A 205 -7.42 15.12 -4.77
N PRO A 206 -6.31 14.91 -4.05
CA PRO A 206 -5.54 13.69 -4.21
C PRO A 206 -6.22 12.46 -3.59
N ILE A 207 -5.88 11.30 -4.14
CA ILE A 207 -6.18 9.98 -3.60
C ILE A 207 -4.86 9.22 -3.46
N ILE A 208 -4.60 8.72 -2.26
CA ILE A 208 -3.42 7.90 -1.94
C ILE A 208 -3.89 6.51 -1.54
N VAL A 209 -3.40 5.49 -2.23
CA VAL A 209 -3.53 4.08 -1.84
C VAL A 209 -2.19 3.62 -1.27
N ILE A 210 -2.20 3.10 -0.06
CA ILE A 210 -1.02 2.52 0.57
C ILE A 210 -1.34 1.12 1.07
N MET A 211 -0.61 0.12 0.55
CA MET A 211 -0.86 -1.27 0.92
C MET A 211 0.31 -2.19 0.61
N GLN A 212 0.37 -3.35 1.24
CA GLN A 212 1.10 -4.48 0.65
C GLN A 212 0.24 -5.14 -0.44
N ARG A 213 0.84 -5.59 -1.54
CA ARG A 213 0.11 -6.36 -2.56
C ARG A 213 -0.36 -7.70 -1.99
N LEU A 214 -1.57 -8.09 -2.34
CA LEU A 214 -2.24 -9.33 -1.90
C LEU A 214 -2.68 -10.21 -3.07
N HIS A 215 -2.99 -9.60 -4.21
CA HIS A 215 -3.44 -10.29 -5.42
C HIS A 215 -3.10 -9.44 -6.66
N GLU A 216 -2.99 -10.06 -7.83
CA GLU A 216 -2.81 -9.30 -9.09
C GLU A 216 -3.97 -8.32 -9.31
N ASP A 217 -5.21 -8.79 -9.17
CA ASP A 217 -6.43 -7.95 -9.18
C ASP A 217 -6.83 -7.31 -7.83
N ASP A 218 -5.89 -7.08 -6.91
CA ASP A 218 -6.22 -6.21 -5.76
C ASP A 218 -6.42 -4.74 -6.21
N LEU A 219 -6.89 -3.86 -5.31
CA LEU A 219 -7.20 -2.47 -5.68
C LEU A 219 -6.00 -1.78 -6.34
N ALA A 220 -4.79 -1.99 -5.81
CA ALA A 220 -3.59 -1.41 -6.39
C ALA A 220 -3.33 -1.96 -7.81
N GLY A 221 -3.42 -3.27 -8.01
CA GLY A 221 -3.26 -3.85 -9.34
C GLY A 221 -4.29 -3.38 -10.35
N TRP A 222 -5.56 -3.27 -9.95
CA TRP A 222 -6.61 -2.72 -10.80
C TRP A 222 -6.35 -1.25 -11.20
N LEU A 223 -5.87 -0.42 -10.27
CA LEU A 223 -5.57 0.99 -10.52
C LEU A 223 -4.28 1.24 -11.32
N LEU A 224 -3.29 0.35 -11.23
CA LEU A 224 -1.96 0.56 -11.84
C LEU A 224 -1.95 0.42 -13.36
N GLY A 225 -2.96 -0.24 -13.95
CA GLY A 225 -3.00 -0.51 -15.39
C GLY A 225 -1.76 -1.26 -15.89
N ASP A 226 -1.66 -1.38 -17.22
CA ASP A 226 -0.46 -1.91 -17.85
C ASP A 226 0.66 -0.86 -17.93
N ARG A 227 1.81 -1.27 -18.46
CA ARG A 227 2.84 -0.35 -18.93
C ARG A 227 3.03 -0.55 -20.43
N LYS A 228 3.01 0.55 -21.18
CA LYS A 228 3.34 0.56 -22.61
C LYS A 228 4.64 1.33 -22.81
N ASP A 229 5.66 0.67 -23.34
CA ASP A 229 7.00 1.24 -23.56
C ASP A 229 7.64 1.83 -22.28
N GLY A 230 7.35 1.23 -21.13
CA GLY A 230 7.82 1.70 -19.82
C GLY A 230 7.03 2.86 -19.21
N VAL A 231 6.04 3.40 -19.94
CA VAL A 231 5.16 4.47 -19.47
C VAL A 231 3.92 3.86 -18.80
N PRO A 232 3.55 4.29 -17.58
CA PRO A 232 2.27 3.91 -16.96
C PRO A 232 1.09 4.29 -17.87
N VAL A 233 0.22 3.33 -18.16
CA VAL A 233 -1.07 3.64 -18.80
C VAL A 233 -2.18 3.71 -17.75
N ALA A 234 -3.34 4.23 -18.15
CA ALA A 234 -4.48 4.35 -17.26
C ALA A 234 -4.94 2.96 -16.78
N GLY A 235 -5.19 2.82 -15.48
CA GLY A 235 -5.76 1.62 -14.89
C GLY A 235 -7.27 1.55 -15.01
N GLY A 236 -7.88 0.67 -14.23
CA GLY A 236 -9.30 0.34 -14.29
C GLY A 236 -10.26 1.48 -13.96
N ASN A 237 -9.78 2.60 -13.41
CA ASN A 237 -10.58 3.82 -13.22
C ASN A 237 -10.35 4.90 -14.30
N GLY A 238 -9.51 4.62 -15.31
CA GLY A 238 -9.22 5.56 -16.39
C GLY A 238 -8.19 6.65 -16.03
N GLU A 239 -7.58 6.60 -14.85
CA GLU A 239 -6.52 7.51 -14.43
C GLU A 239 -5.14 6.83 -14.42
N VAL A 240 -4.10 7.65 -14.60
CA VAL A 240 -2.71 7.22 -14.46
C VAL A 240 -2.27 7.47 -13.02
N TRP A 241 -1.78 6.42 -12.35
CA TRP A 241 -1.32 6.48 -10.98
C TRP A 241 0.21 6.48 -10.90
N GLU A 242 0.77 7.41 -10.13
CA GLU A 242 2.18 7.32 -9.74
C GLU A 242 2.36 6.11 -8.81
N HIS A 243 3.40 5.32 -9.04
CA HIS A 243 3.63 4.08 -8.29
C HIS A 243 5.00 4.08 -7.61
N LEU A 244 4.99 4.19 -6.28
CA LEU A 244 6.14 3.86 -5.44
C LEU A 244 6.06 2.39 -5.01
N CYS A 245 6.86 1.53 -5.65
CA CYS A 245 6.92 0.10 -5.36
C CYS A 245 8.20 -0.25 -4.60
N LEU A 246 8.07 -0.72 -3.36
CA LEU A 246 9.19 -1.07 -2.49
C LEU A 246 9.17 -2.57 -2.19
N SER A 247 10.13 -3.31 -2.75
CA SER A 247 10.32 -4.73 -2.48
C SER A 247 11.16 -4.93 -1.21
N ALA A 248 10.89 -5.95 -0.41
CA ALA A 248 11.67 -6.28 0.79
C ALA A 248 13.07 -6.79 0.45
N ILE A 249 13.25 -7.39 -0.72
CA ILE A 249 14.55 -7.79 -1.28
C ILE A 249 14.73 -7.00 -2.58
N GLN A 250 15.78 -6.20 -2.65
CA GLN A 250 16.10 -5.35 -3.81
C GLN A 250 16.57 -6.20 -5.01
N GLU A 251 16.69 -5.56 -6.18
CA GLU A 251 17.19 -6.19 -7.41
C GLU A 251 18.61 -6.74 -7.25
N ASP A 252 19.47 -6.06 -6.49
CA ASP A 252 20.82 -6.50 -6.16
C ASP A 252 20.86 -7.63 -5.10
N GLY A 253 19.70 -8.11 -4.66
CA GLY A 253 19.54 -9.16 -3.65
C GLY A 253 19.73 -8.68 -2.21
N SER A 254 19.96 -7.39 -1.96
CA SER A 254 20.06 -6.83 -0.62
C SER A 254 18.69 -6.70 0.06
N ALA A 255 18.67 -6.61 1.39
CA ALA A 255 17.44 -6.39 2.13
C ALA A 255 17.08 -4.89 2.16
N LEU A 256 15.80 -4.57 1.92
CA LEU A 256 15.26 -3.20 1.99
C LEU A 256 15.62 -2.54 3.31
N TRP A 257 15.38 -3.25 4.42
CA TRP A 257 15.62 -2.74 5.78
C TRP A 257 16.31 -3.80 6.65
N PRO A 258 17.66 -3.92 6.54
CA PRO A 258 18.42 -4.98 7.20
C PRO A 258 18.25 -5.02 8.73
N ALA A 259 18.03 -3.87 9.36
CA ALA A 259 17.81 -3.76 10.80
C ALA A 259 16.47 -4.39 11.25
N LYS A 260 15.50 -4.52 10.35
CA LYS A 260 14.21 -5.19 10.61
C LYS A 260 14.26 -6.65 10.18
N HIS A 261 14.64 -6.90 8.93
CA HIS A 261 14.83 -8.24 8.38
C HIS A 261 16.10 -8.24 7.53
N ASN A 262 17.11 -9.01 7.95
CA ASN A 262 18.28 -9.25 7.12
C ASN A 262 17.95 -10.18 5.94
N ILE A 263 18.86 -10.29 4.98
CA ILE A 263 18.62 -11.06 3.77
C ILE A 263 18.37 -12.55 4.06
N GLN A 264 19.09 -13.14 5.02
CA GLN A 264 18.91 -14.55 5.41
C GLN A 264 17.50 -14.81 5.92
N LYS A 265 16.96 -13.90 6.76
CA LYS A 265 15.59 -14.00 7.26
C LYS A 265 14.56 -13.87 6.14
N LEU A 266 14.77 -12.92 5.23
CA LEU A 266 13.88 -12.73 4.08
C LEU A 266 13.87 -13.96 3.18
N ARG A 267 15.02 -14.58 2.90
CA ARG A 267 15.10 -15.84 2.13
C ARG A 267 14.40 -16.99 2.84
N GLN A 268 14.53 -17.09 4.17
CA GLN A 268 13.78 -18.08 4.96
C GLN A 268 12.26 -17.88 4.83
N MET A 269 11.79 -16.63 4.89
CA MET A 269 10.38 -16.29 4.74
C MET A 269 9.87 -16.59 3.33
N GLU A 270 10.67 -16.28 2.31
CA GLU A 270 10.41 -16.57 0.90
C GLU A 270 10.26 -18.07 0.66
N GLN A 271 11.12 -18.90 1.26
CA GLN A 271 11.00 -20.36 1.17
C GLN A 271 9.78 -20.91 1.90
N ALA A 272 9.45 -20.36 3.08
CA ALA A 272 8.36 -20.86 3.91
C ALA A 272 6.97 -20.58 3.33
N ALA A 273 6.80 -19.43 2.65
CA ALA A 273 5.51 -19.06 2.04
C ALA A 273 5.72 -18.29 0.73
N PRO A 274 6.16 -18.94 -0.36
CA PRO A 274 6.58 -18.27 -1.60
C PRO A 274 5.52 -17.35 -2.19
N TYR A 275 4.27 -17.82 -2.28
CA TYR A 275 3.15 -17.06 -2.83
C TYR A 275 2.85 -15.79 -2.01
N VAL A 276 2.73 -15.95 -0.69
CA VAL A 276 2.49 -14.83 0.23
C VAL A 276 3.65 -13.85 0.22
N PHE A 277 4.88 -14.36 0.13
CA PHE A 277 6.08 -13.54 0.06
C PHE A 277 6.17 -12.75 -1.24
N ALA A 278 5.84 -13.37 -2.38
CA ALA A 278 5.80 -12.71 -3.69
C ALA A 278 4.84 -11.51 -3.68
N GLY A 279 3.60 -11.71 -3.22
CA GLY A 279 2.66 -10.60 -3.05
C GLY A 279 3.13 -9.58 -2.00
N GLN A 280 3.19 -9.99 -0.73
CA GLN A 280 3.29 -9.05 0.38
C GLN A 280 4.69 -8.47 0.60
N TYR A 281 5.74 -9.19 0.24
CA TYR A 281 7.12 -8.75 0.48
C TYR A 281 7.82 -8.35 -0.81
N ARG A 282 7.58 -9.02 -1.94
CA ARG A 282 8.14 -8.62 -3.23
C ARG A 282 7.29 -7.58 -3.98
N GLN A 283 6.04 -7.35 -3.57
CA GLN A 283 5.06 -6.53 -4.28
C GLN A 283 4.73 -7.04 -5.70
N MET A 284 4.95 -8.34 -5.93
CA MET A 284 4.75 -9.04 -7.20
C MET A 284 3.83 -10.25 -6.97
N PRO A 285 2.53 -10.04 -6.76
CA PRO A 285 1.59 -11.15 -6.70
C PRO A 285 1.57 -11.88 -8.04
N SER A 286 1.37 -13.20 -8.01
CA SER A 286 1.21 -14.03 -9.20
C SER A 286 -0.11 -14.79 -9.10
N PRO A 287 -0.71 -15.25 -10.22
CA PRO A 287 -1.87 -16.12 -10.16
C PRO A 287 -1.53 -17.40 -9.37
N PRO A 288 -2.46 -17.95 -8.56
CA PRO A 288 -2.25 -19.24 -7.89
C PRO A 288 -1.84 -20.36 -8.85
N ALA A 289 -2.30 -20.29 -10.12
CA ALA A 289 -1.99 -21.24 -11.18
C ALA A 289 -0.56 -21.13 -11.75
N GLY A 290 0.07 -19.95 -11.67
CA GLY A 290 1.40 -19.71 -12.26
C GLY A 290 2.57 -20.26 -11.44
N GLY A 291 2.31 -20.80 -10.25
CA GLY A 291 3.33 -21.24 -9.29
C GLY A 291 3.46 -22.74 -9.09
N PHE A 292 2.69 -23.57 -9.79
CA PHE A 292 2.72 -25.03 -9.58
C PHE A 292 4.03 -25.68 -10.04
N PHE A 293 4.61 -25.16 -11.11
CA PHE A 293 5.87 -25.63 -11.66
C PHE A 293 6.92 -24.52 -11.55
N LYS A 294 8.06 -24.85 -10.95
CA LYS A 294 9.25 -23.99 -11.00
C LYS A 294 10.08 -24.46 -12.18
N PRO A 295 10.18 -23.70 -13.30
CA PRO A 295 10.93 -24.14 -14.47
C PRO A 295 12.37 -24.54 -14.12
N ASP A 296 13.02 -23.81 -13.21
CA ASP A 296 14.38 -24.10 -12.73
C ASP A 296 14.51 -25.43 -11.96
N ASN A 297 13.40 -25.99 -11.47
CA ASN A 297 13.37 -27.30 -10.81
C ASN A 297 12.99 -28.43 -11.77
N ILE A 298 12.66 -28.14 -13.04
CA ILE A 298 12.41 -29.15 -14.06
C ILE A 298 13.77 -29.56 -14.62
N GLN A 299 14.20 -30.77 -14.29
CA GLN A 299 15.45 -31.32 -14.83
C GLN A 299 15.17 -31.98 -16.18
N ILE A 300 16.00 -31.64 -17.17
CA ILE A 300 16.03 -32.37 -18.43
C ILE A 300 16.76 -33.68 -18.17
N VAL A 301 16.08 -34.79 -18.43
CA VAL A 301 16.65 -36.14 -18.34
C VAL A 301 16.79 -36.71 -19.75
N ASP A 302 17.93 -37.36 -20.03
CA ASP A 302 18.23 -37.89 -21.37
C ASP A 302 17.38 -39.11 -21.74
N ALA A 303 16.86 -39.84 -20.73
CA ALA A 303 16.03 -41.02 -20.92
C ALA A 303 15.04 -41.21 -19.77
N LEU A 304 13.88 -41.79 -20.10
CA LEU A 304 12.88 -42.19 -19.11
C LEU A 304 13.39 -43.40 -18.30
N PRO A 305 13.15 -43.48 -16.97
CA PRO A 305 13.52 -44.66 -16.19
C PRO A 305 12.79 -45.91 -16.68
N ALA A 306 13.42 -47.08 -16.50
CA ALA A 306 12.84 -48.37 -16.90
C ALA A 306 11.59 -48.74 -16.08
N ASP A 307 11.55 -48.33 -14.81
CA ASP A 307 10.51 -48.72 -13.85
C ASP A 307 9.38 -47.69 -13.78
N VAL A 308 8.62 -47.55 -14.87
CA VAL A 308 7.44 -46.68 -14.92
C VAL A 308 6.24 -47.39 -14.28
N VAL A 309 5.65 -46.76 -13.26
CA VAL A 309 4.50 -47.27 -12.51
C VAL A 309 3.18 -46.98 -13.24
N LYS A 310 3.06 -45.79 -13.83
CA LYS A 310 1.83 -45.35 -14.51
C LYS A 310 2.13 -44.30 -15.56
N GLN A 311 1.37 -44.32 -16.66
CA GLN A 311 1.36 -43.24 -17.64
C GLN A 311 -0.04 -42.68 -17.81
N VAL A 312 -0.13 -41.36 -17.99
CA VAL A 312 -1.39 -40.64 -18.22
C VAL A 312 -1.13 -39.59 -19.30
N ARG A 313 -2.15 -39.31 -20.12
CA ARG A 313 -2.16 -38.14 -21.00
C ARG A 313 -3.36 -37.27 -20.64
N ALA A 314 -3.10 -35.98 -20.41
CA ALA A 314 -4.13 -34.97 -20.23
C ALA A 314 -4.18 -34.11 -21.48
N TRP A 315 -5.39 -33.68 -21.84
CA TRP A 315 -5.61 -32.81 -22.98
C TRP A 315 -6.27 -31.52 -22.50
N ASP A 316 -5.67 -30.40 -22.88
CA ASP A 316 -6.29 -29.09 -22.76
C ASP A 316 -6.79 -28.70 -24.15
N PHE A 317 -8.11 -28.61 -24.31
CA PHE A 317 -8.74 -28.40 -25.60
C PHE A 317 -8.96 -26.91 -25.84
N GLY A 318 -8.33 -26.38 -26.89
CA GLY A 318 -8.63 -25.04 -27.39
C GLY A 318 -10.04 -25.02 -28.01
N ALA A 319 -10.92 -24.16 -27.50
CA ALA A 319 -12.31 -24.08 -27.96
C ALA A 319 -12.75 -22.61 -28.08
N THR A 320 -12.17 -21.89 -29.03
CA THR A 320 -12.61 -20.53 -29.40
C THR A 320 -12.62 -20.35 -30.92
N GLU A 321 -13.76 -19.93 -31.47
CA GLU A 321 -13.88 -19.57 -32.88
C GLU A 321 -13.23 -18.20 -33.12
N ASN A 322 -12.29 -18.16 -34.08
CA ASN A 322 -11.53 -16.99 -34.55
C ASN A 322 -10.48 -16.44 -33.57
N GLU A 323 -9.34 -17.15 -33.47
CA GLU A 323 -8.14 -16.87 -32.65
C GLU A 323 -8.13 -17.53 -31.25
N GLY A 324 -8.31 -18.86 -31.19
CA GLY A 324 -8.14 -19.64 -29.97
C GLY A 324 -6.72 -20.16 -29.74
N ASP A 325 -6.38 -20.40 -28.47
CA ASP A 325 -5.14 -21.08 -28.05
C ASP A 325 -5.04 -22.51 -28.60
N PHE A 326 -3.80 -23.01 -28.72
CA PHE A 326 -3.55 -24.37 -29.20
C PHE A 326 -4.10 -25.42 -28.23
N THR A 327 -4.68 -26.49 -28.77
CA THR A 327 -4.92 -27.73 -28.02
C THR A 327 -3.57 -28.35 -27.64
N ALA A 328 -3.33 -28.55 -26.35
CA ALA A 328 -2.09 -29.13 -25.82
C ALA A 328 -2.37 -30.50 -25.19
N GLY A 329 -1.42 -31.43 -25.29
CA GLY A 329 -1.62 -32.84 -24.95
C GLY A 329 -0.46 -33.44 -24.18
N VAL A 330 -0.27 -33.05 -22.92
CA VAL A 330 0.86 -33.49 -22.11
C VAL A 330 0.73 -34.96 -21.70
N ARG A 331 1.74 -35.76 -22.04
CA ARG A 331 1.91 -37.13 -21.53
C ARG A 331 2.91 -37.14 -20.39
N GLU A 332 2.47 -37.68 -19.26
CA GLU A 332 3.27 -37.82 -18.05
C GLU A 332 3.44 -39.28 -17.65
N ALA A 333 4.58 -39.61 -17.05
CA ALA A 333 4.89 -40.92 -16.49
C ALA A 333 5.30 -40.78 -15.01
N LEU A 334 4.75 -41.62 -14.13
CA LEU A 334 5.17 -41.76 -12.74
C LEU A 334 6.22 -42.87 -12.66
N GLY A 335 7.45 -42.54 -12.27
CA GLY A 335 8.51 -43.51 -12.00
C GLY A 335 8.38 -44.16 -10.62
N ALA A 336 8.97 -45.35 -10.45
CA ALA A 336 9.04 -46.04 -9.16
C ALA A 336 9.92 -45.30 -8.12
N ASP A 337 10.75 -44.36 -8.60
CA ASP A 337 11.52 -43.40 -7.81
C ASP A 337 10.67 -42.27 -7.20
N GLY A 338 9.37 -42.20 -7.53
CA GLY A 338 8.45 -41.19 -7.05
C GLY A 338 8.48 -39.88 -7.81
N PHE A 339 9.24 -39.79 -8.91
CA PHE A 339 9.25 -38.62 -9.78
C PHE A 339 8.21 -38.74 -10.91
N THR A 340 7.69 -37.58 -11.33
CA THR A 340 6.85 -37.46 -12.52
C THR A 340 7.68 -36.90 -13.67
N TYR A 341 7.63 -37.58 -14.81
CA TYR A 341 8.36 -37.27 -16.02
C TYR A 341 7.41 -36.76 -17.09
N ILE A 342 7.70 -35.61 -17.68
CA ILE A 342 7.02 -35.12 -18.89
C ILE A 342 7.67 -35.81 -20.08
N VAL A 343 6.90 -36.65 -20.78
CA VAL A 343 7.41 -37.53 -21.84
C VAL A 343 7.13 -36.97 -23.23
N ASP A 344 6.09 -36.15 -23.36
CA ASP A 344 5.60 -35.56 -24.61
C ASP A 344 4.64 -34.41 -24.27
N VAL A 345 4.56 -33.35 -25.09
CA VAL A 345 3.69 -32.18 -24.88
C VAL A 345 2.80 -31.94 -26.09
#